data_AF-A0A897MV53-F1
#
_entry.id   AF-A0A897MV53-F1
#
_cell.length_a   1.000
_cell.length_b   1.000
_cell.length_c   1.000
_cell.angle_alpha   90.00
_cell.angle_beta   90.00
_cell.angle_gamma   90.00
#
_symmetry.space_group_name_H-M   'P 1'
#
loop_
_entity.id
_entity.type
_entity.pdbx_description
1 polymer ?
#
loop_
_entity_poly.entity_id
_entity_poly.type
_entity_poly.pdbx_seq_one_letter_code
_entity_poly.pdbx_strand_id
1 'polypeptide(L)'
;MSKSFADEYPEAAPYIQKAVDEHSEDWVLEHYYEQLYPLGQLMAMPEKEELPFYDEDEHDAMTEDERVEMYQARAEYRENLRTGTKPDE
;
A
#
# COMPACT_ATOMS: atom_id res chain seq x y z
N MET A 1 3.21 16.11 23.94
CA MET A 1 2.69 16.37 22.58
C MET A 1 2.79 15.04 21.86
N SER A 2 1.68 14.33 21.64
CA SER A 2 1.68 13.24 20.66
C SER A 2 2.00 13.85 19.30
N LYS A 3 2.87 13.21 18.52
CA LYS A 3 3.10 13.63 17.15
C LYS A 3 1.84 13.34 16.35
N SER A 4 1.48 14.20 15.41
CA SER A 4 0.37 13.93 14.49
C SER A 4 0.84 12.97 13.39
N PHE A 5 -0.11 12.32 12.71
CA PHE A 5 0.19 11.45 11.55
C PHE A 5 1.08 12.16 10.51
N ALA A 6 0.82 13.44 10.24
CA ALA A 6 1.62 14.24 9.32
C ALA A 6 3.02 14.60 9.86
N ASP A 7 3.23 14.59 11.18
CA ASP A 7 4.56 14.77 11.78
C ASP A 7 5.40 13.48 11.70
N GLU A 8 4.75 12.32 11.74
CA GLU A 8 5.41 11.00 11.63
C GLU A 8 5.67 10.63 10.18
N TYR A 9 4.75 10.97 9.28
CA TYR A 9 4.80 10.67 7.86
C TYR A 9 4.66 11.93 6.99
N PRO A 10 5.57 12.91 7.11
CA PRO A 10 5.45 14.21 6.42
C PRO A 10 5.47 14.09 4.90
N GLU A 11 6.16 13.08 4.36
CA GLU A 11 6.23 12.84 2.92
C GLU A 11 5.03 12.05 2.39
N ALA A 12 4.54 11.04 3.13
CA ALA A 12 3.44 10.20 2.69
C ALA A 12 2.06 10.84 2.93
N ALA A 13 1.89 11.60 4.02
CA ALA A 13 0.64 12.27 4.38
C ALA A 13 -0.02 13.05 3.22
N PRO A 14 0.69 13.90 2.45
CA PRO A 14 0.08 14.59 1.31
C PRO A 14 -0.40 13.66 0.19
N TYR A 15 0.27 12.52 -0.05
CA TYR A 15 -0.18 11.56 -1.06
C TYR A 15 -1.43 10.81 -0.60
N ILE A 16 -1.47 10.43 0.67
CA ILE A 16 -2.62 9.74 1.27
C ILE A 16 -3.82 10.67 1.30
N GLN A 17 -3.65 11.92 1.76
CA GLN A 17 -4.72 12.92 1.75
C GLN A 17 -5.25 13.15 0.34
N LYS A 18 -4.37 13.26 -0.65
CA LYS A 18 -4.79 13.41 -2.05
C LYS A 18 -5.63 12.22 -2.53
N ALA A 19 -5.24 10.99 -2.18
CA ALA A 19 -6.00 9.80 -2.55
C ALA A 19 -7.39 9.76 -1.86
N VAL A 20 -7.47 10.19 -0.60
CA VAL A 20 -8.74 10.36 0.12
C VAL A 20 -9.63 11.41 -0.57
N ASP A 21 -9.05 12.56 -0.95
CA ASP A 21 -9.78 13.65 -1.61
C ASP A 21 -10.29 13.24 -3.01
N GLU A 22 -9.55 12.39 -3.73
CA GLU A 22 -9.89 11.96 -5.08
C GLU A 22 -10.85 10.76 -5.13
N HIS A 23 -10.79 9.85 -4.14
CA HIS A 23 -11.52 8.58 -4.19
C HIS A 23 -12.41 8.34 -2.97
N SER A 24 -11.84 8.27 -1.77
CA SER A 24 -12.45 8.20 -0.43
C SER A 24 -11.47 7.53 0.54
N GLU A 25 -11.78 7.53 1.84
CA GLU A 25 -11.05 6.75 2.85
C GLU A 25 -11.15 5.23 2.58
N ASP A 26 -12.36 4.71 2.34
CA ASP A 26 -12.59 3.29 2.03
C ASP A 26 -11.75 2.81 0.85
N TRP A 27 -11.73 3.60 -0.24
CA TRP A 27 -10.96 3.25 -1.43
C TRP A 27 -9.46 3.19 -1.13
N VAL A 28 -8.96 4.10 -0.28
CA VAL A 28 -7.56 4.10 0.15
C VAL A 28 -7.24 2.83 0.93
N LEU A 29 -8.14 2.38 1.81
CA LEU A 29 -7.93 1.14 2.56
C LEU A 29 -7.94 -0.10 1.65
N GLU A 30 -8.87 -0.17 0.70
CA GLU A 30 -8.95 -1.28 -0.26
C GLU A 30 -7.72 -1.36 -1.17
N HIS A 31 -7.24 -0.22 -1.66
CA HIS A 31 -6.15 -0.15 -2.64
C HIS A 31 -4.78 0.21 -2.04
N TYR A 32 -4.66 0.22 -0.72
CA TYR A 32 -3.47 0.69 0.00
C TYR A 32 -2.19 0.00 -0.50
N TYR A 33 -2.19 -1.33 -0.48
CA TYR A 33 -1.01 -2.12 -0.84
C TYR A 33 -0.68 -2.08 -2.34
N GLU A 34 -1.64 -1.74 -3.19
CA GLU A 34 -1.43 -1.72 -4.64
C GLU A 34 -0.94 -0.37 -5.17
N GLN A 35 -1.46 0.72 -4.60
CA GLN A 35 -1.29 2.08 -5.11
C GLN A 35 -0.38 2.95 -4.24
N LEU A 36 -0.45 2.80 -2.91
CA LEU A 36 0.22 3.69 -1.97
C LEU A 36 1.45 3.06 -1.32
N TYR A 37 1.32 1.86 -0.76
CA TYR A 37 2.43 1.14 -0.12
C TYR A 37 3.70 1.00 -0.98
N PRO A 38 3.63 0.82 -2.33
CA PRO A 38 4.82 0.80 -3.17
C PRO A 38 5.68 2.07 -3.11
N LEU A 39 5.09 3.22 -2.74
CA LEU A 39 5.83 4.47 -2.53
C LEU A 39 6.85 4.35 -1.39
N GLY A 40 6.71 3.33 -0.53
CA GLY A 40 7.66 2.96 0.53
C GLY A 40 9.08 2.70 0.04
N GLN A 41 9.27 2.44 -1.27
CA GLN A 41 10.59 2.34 -1.88
C GLN A 41 11.33 3.68 -1.96
N LEU A 42 10.61 4.80 -1.91
CA LEU A 42 11.14 6.15 -2.10
C LEU A 42 11.03 7.01 -0.84
N MET A 43 10.06 6.73 0.03
CA MET A 43 9.78 7.51 1.24
C MET A 43 9.31 6.61 2.38
N ALA A 44 9.31 7.10 3.61
CA ALA A 44 8.68 6.40 4.72
C ALA A 44 7.16 6.37 4.51
N MET A 45 6.59 5.16 4.39
CA MET A 45 5.15 4.94 4.30
C MET A 45 4.64 4.31 5.60
N PRO A 46 3.46 4.72 6.09
CA PRO A 46 2.82 4.05 7.21
C PRO A 46 2.41 2.62 6.83
N GLU A 47 2.18 1.80 7.84
CA GLU A 47 1.39 0.59 7.69
C GLU A 47 -0.10 0.92 7.53
N LYS A 48 -0.88 0.01 6.95
CA LYS A 48 -2.32 0.24 6.74
C LYS A 48 -3.05 0.51 8.07
N GLU A 49 -2.61 -0.19 9.11
CA GLU A 49 -3.15 -0.09 10.48
C GLU A 49 -2.81 1.25 11.17
N GLU A 50 -1.82 2.00 10.65
CA GLU A 50 -1.43 3.31 11.19
C GLU A 50 -2.23 4.46 10.56
N LEU A 51 -3.09 4.17 9.57
CA LEU A 51 -3.91 5.20 8.94
C LEU A 51 -4.96 5.74 9.92
N PRO A 52 -5.17 7.08 9.99
CA PRO A 52 -6.08 7.67 10.97
C PRO A 52 -7.55 7.23 10.88
N PHE A 53 -7.95 6.67 9.74
CA PHE A 53 -9.29 6.19 9.43
C PHE A 53 -9.36 4.65 9.32
N TYR A 54 -8.29 3.94 9.70
CA TYR A 54 -8.33 2.49 9.83
C TYR A 54 -9.07 2.09 11.12
N ASP A 55 -9.91 1.08 11.02
CA ASP A 55 -10.62 0.45 12.13
C ASP A 55 -10.43 -1.06 12.05
N GLU A 56 -9.90 -1.68 13.11
CA GLU A 56 -9.58 -3.12 13.15
C GLU A 56 -10.81 -4.03 13.16
N ASP A 57 -11.98 -3.54 13.59
CA ASP A 57 -13.23 -4.30 13.59
C ASP A 57 -13.91 -4.27 12.21
N GLU A 58 -13.62 -3.25 11.40
CA GLU A 58 -14.22 -3.05 10.07
C GLU A 58 -13.28 -3.38 8.90
N HIS A 59 -11.96 -3.34 9.10
CA HIS A 59 -10.98 -3.42 8.04
C HIS A 59 -9.91 -4.48 8.30
N ASP A 60 -9.59 -5.24 7.24
CA ASP A 60 -8.47 -6.17 7.26
C ASP A 60 -7.17 -5.51 6.77
N ALA A 61 -6.05 -5.88 7.38
CA ALA A 61 -4.70 -5.59 6.92
C ALA A 61 -3.99 -6.88 6.49
N MET A 62 -3.25 -6.83 5.37
CA MET A 62 -2.45 -7.97 4.93
C MET A 62 -1.26 -8.14 5.86
N THR A 63 -0.95 -9.38 6.22
CA THR A 63 0.26 -9.72 6.95
C THR A 63 1.52 -9.40 6.13
N GLU A 64 2.69 -9.33 6.76
CA GLU A 64 3.96 -9.18 6.05
C GLU A 64 4.17 -10.28 5.00
N ASP A 65 3.91 -11.54 5.35
CA ASP A 65 4.09 -12.68 4.45
C ASP A 65 3.17 -12.61 3.23
N GLU A 66 1.88 -12.30 3.43
CA GLU A 66 0.92 -12.14 2.32
C GLU A 66 1.32 -11.00 1.39
N ARG A 67 1.84 -9.90 1.94
CA ARG A 67 2.35 -8.77 1.14
C ARG A 67 3.55 -9.19 0.31
N VAL A 68 4.50 -9.90 0.92
CA VAL A 68 5.69 -10.41 0.22
C VAL A 68 5.28 -11.34 -0.92
N GLU A 69 4.38 -12.28 -0.67
CA GLU A 69 3.87 -13.21 -1.69
C GLU A 69 3.20 -12.46 -2.85
N MET A 70 2.32 -11.49 -2.56
CA MET A 70 1.68 -10.66 -3.58
C MET A 70 2.70 -9.93 -4.46
N TYR A 71 3.72 -9.31 -3.86
CA TYR A 71 4.74 -8.57 -4.61
C TYR A 71 5.63 -9.49 -5.45
N GLN A 72 5.97 -10.68 -4.94
CA GLN A 72 6.71 -11.70 -5.69
C GLN A 72 5.91 -12.16 -6.91
N ALA A 73 4.64 -12.53 -6.73
CA ALA A 73 3.76 -12.93 -7.82
C ALA A 73 3.65 -11.82 -8.90
N ARG A 74 3.56 -10.56 -8.49
CA ARG A 74 3.53 -9.41 -9.41
C ARG A 74 4.86 -9.22 -10.15
N ALA A 75 5.99 -9.45 -9.48
CA ALA A 75 7.31 -9.38 -10.09
C ALA A 75 7.49 -10.51 -11.13
N GLU A 76 7.13 -11.74 -10.77
CA GLU A 76 7.16 -12.90 -11.68
C GLU A 76 6.26 -12.70 -12.90
N TYR A 77 5.03 -12.19 -12.70
CA TYR A 77 4.14 -11.84 -13.79
C TYR A 77 4.77 -10.83 -14.76
N ARG A 78 5.39 -9.77 -14.24
CA ARG A 78 6.09 -8.77 -15.06
C ARG A 78 7.30 -9.35 -15.78
N GLU A 79 8.04 -10.25 -15.13
CA GLU A 79 9.17 -10.93 -15.74
C GLU A 79 8.74 -11.83 -16.89
N ASN A 80 7.70 -12.66 -16.70
CA ASN A 80 7.13 -13.52 -17.74
C ASN A 80 6.67 -12.73 -18.96
N LEU A 81 6.01 -11.58 -18.74
CA LEU A 81 5.65 -10.66 -19.83
C LEU A 81 6.87 -10.08 -20.56
N ARG A 82 7.96 -9.80 -19.84
CA ARG A 82 9.20 -9.24 -20.41
C ARG A 82 9.96 -10.28 -21.25
N THR A 83 10.04 -11.52 -20.78
CA THR A 83 10.82 -12.59 -21.44
C THR A 83 10.00 -13.37 -22.46
N GLY A 84 8.68 -13.18 -22.51
CA GLY A 84 7.77 -13.89 -23.42
C GLY A 84 7.57 -15.36 -23.05
N THR A 85 8.06 -15.79 -21.89
CA THR A 85 7.82 -17.13 -21.35
C THR A 85 6.48 -17.12 -20.64
N LYS A 86 5.52 -17.88 -21.16
CA LYS A 86 4.37 -18.27 -20.34
C LYS A 86 4.85 -19.35 -19.37
N PRO A 87 4.51 -19.28 -18.08
CA PRO A 87 4.61 -20.46 -17.24
C PRO A 87 3.67 -21.51 -17.84
N ASP A 88 4.21 -22.69 -18.19
CA ASP A 88 3.53 -23.84 -18.81
C ASP A 88 3.57 -24.02 -20.35
N GLU A 89 4.45 -23.34 -21.11
CA GLU A 89 4.77 -23.71 -22.52
C GLU A 89 6.25 -24.08 -22.73
#